data_AF-A0A924RZJ9-F1
#
_entry.id   AF-A0A924RZJ9-F1
#
_cell.length_a   1.000
_cell.length_b   1.000
_cell.length_c   1.000
_cell.angle_alpha   90.00
_cell.angle_beta   90.00
_cell.angle_gamma   90.00
#
_symmetry.space_group_name_H-M   'P 1'
#
loop_
_entity.id
_entity.type
_entity.pdbx_description
1 polymer ?
#
loop_
_entity_poly.entity_id
_entity_poly.type
_entity_poly.pdbx_seq_one_letter_code
_entity_poly.pdbx_strand_id
1 'polypeptide(L)' 'MRLIFLAMALFAGASQAADYIALPESTLGFSASFQGEAFDGKFAKFSPQIRFDPTQLGSSRFDVRIT' A
#
# COMPACT_ATOMS: atom_id res chain seq x y z
N MET A 1 9.69 -38.44 1.89
CA MET A 1 8.41 -37.70 1.86
C MET A 1 8.25 -36.71 3.02
N ARG A 2 8.30 -37.12 4.31
CA ARG A 2 8.10 -36.23 5.49
C ARG A 2 9.03 -35.01 5.57
N LEU A 3 10.30 -35.16 5.18
CA LEU A 3 11.27 -34.06 5.18
C LEU A 3 10.96 -32.98 4.13
N ILE A 4 10.34 -33.36 2.99
CA ILE A 4 9.98 -32.42 1.91
C ILE A 4 8.78 -31.56 2.33
N PHE A 5 7.80 -32.15 3.01
CA PHE A 5 6.67 -31.41 3.58
C PHE A 5 7.09 -30.40 4.65
N LEU A 6 8.07 -30.76 5.50
CA LEU A 6 8.60 -29.83 6.51
C LEU A 6 9.40 -28.67 5.89
N ALA A 7 10.14 -28.94 4.82
CA ALA A 7 10.87 -27.91 4.08
C ALA A 7 9.92 -26.94 3.31
N MET A 8 8.81 -27.43 2.76
CA MET A 8 7.78 -26.59 2.14
C MET A 8 7.02 -25.71 3.15
N ALA A 9 6.81 -26.19 4.37
CA ALA A 9 6.12 -25.41 5.41
C ALA A 9 6.91 -24.18 5.88
N LEU A 10 8.25 -24.20 5.78
CA LEU A 10 9.11 -23.05 6.11
C LEU A 10 9.12 -21.94 5.04
N PHE A 11 8.65 -22.25 3.83
CA PHE A 11 8.47 -21.26 2.75
C PHE A 11 7.08 -20.59 2.76
N ALA A 12 6.19 -21.02 3.66
CA ALA A 12 4.87 -20.43 3.80
C ALA A 12 4.97 -19.04 4.48
N GLY A 13 5.32 -18.04 3.68
CA GLY A 13 5.03 -16.63 3.93
C GLY A 13 5.82 -16.00 5.08
N ALA A 14 7.12 -15.79 4.89
CA ALA A 14 7.76 -14.66 5.57
C ALA A 14 7.04 -13.40 5.08
N SER A 15 6.20 -12.83 5.94
CA SER A 15 5.56 -11.55 5.68
C SER A 15 6.65 -10.50 5.81
N GLN A 16 7.30 -10.16 4.69
CA GLN A 16 8.46 -9.29 4.71
C GLN A 16 8.02 -7.84 4.78
N ALA A 17 8.74 -7.06 5.61
CA ALA A 17 8.72 -5.61 5.48
C ALA A 17 9.15 -5.22 4.06
N ALA A 18 8.33 -4.43 3.38
CA ALA A 18 8.62 -3.99 2.02
C ALA A 18 8.29 -2.51 1.84
N ASP A 19 9.15 -1.85 1.06
CA ASP A 19 8.87 -0.53 0.52
C ASP A 19 8.15 -0.71 -0.82
N TYR A 20 7.00 -0.06 -1.00
CA TYR A 20 6.16 -0.19 -2.19
C TYR A 20 6.27 1.07 -3.04
N ILE A 21 6.38 0.85 -4.35
CA ILE A 21 6.41 1.92 -5.35
C ILE A 21 5.05 1.95 -6.03
N ALA A 22 4.41 3.12 -6.05
CA ALA A 22 3.21 3.30 -6.83
C ALA A 22 3.53 3.21 -8.33
N LEU A 23 2.72 2.46 -9.06
CA LEU A 23 2.86 2.35 -10.51
C LEU A 23 2.49 3.68 -11.18
N PRO A 24 3.03 4.00 -12.36
CA PRO A 24 2.74 5.25 -13.07
C PRO A 24 1.24 5.51 -13.32
N GLU A 25 0.44 4.45 -13.45
CA GLU A 25 -1.01 4.50 -13.64
C GLU A 25 -1.82 4.66 -12.35
N SER A 26 -1.16 4.68 -11.19
CA SER A 26 -1.82 4.89 -9.90
C SER A 26 -2.52 6.24 -9.86
N THR A 27 -3.65 6.31 -9.18
CA THR A 27 -4.42 7.56 -9.03
C THR A 27 -4.61 7.90 -7.55
N LEU A 28 -4.60 9.20 -7.24
CA LEU A 28 -5.02 9.72 -5.95
C LEU A 28 -6.29 10.56 -6.17
N GLY A 29 -7.43 9.93 -5.91
CA GLY A 29 -8.75 10.56 -6.00
C GLY A 29 -9.19 11.22 -4.70
N PHE A 30 -10.18 12.08 -4.80
CA PHE A 30 -10.95 12.56 -3.66
C PHE A 30 -12.43 12.69 -4.05
N SER A 31 -13.29 12.56 -3.05
CA SER A 31 -14.72 12.81 -3.16
C SER A 31 -15.09 13.87 -2.13
N ALA A 32 -15.88 14.85 -2.53
CA ALA A 32 -16.29 15.95 -1.68
C ALA A 32 -17.72 16.38 -2.00
N SER A 33 -18.31 17.19 -1.11
CA SER A 33 -19.58 17.86 -1.37
C SER A 33 -19.49 19.34 -1.06
N PHE A 34 -20.15 20.15 -1.89
CA PHE A 34 -20.24 21.59 -1.69
C PHE A 34 -21.64 22.07 -2.07
N GLN A 35 -22.28 22.80 -1.15
CA GLN A 35 -23.67 23.27 -1.31
C GLN A 35 -24.68 22.16 -1.67
N GLY A 36 -24.48 20.96 -1.14
CA GLY A 36 -25.36 19.82 -1.36
C GLY A 36 -25.11 19.05 -2.65
N GLU A 37 -24.17 19.50 -3.49
CA GLU A 37 -23.74 18.76 -4.69
C GLU A 37 -22.47 17.97 -4.40
N ALA A 38 -22.44 16.71 -4.83
CA ALA A 38 -21.27 15.84 -4.72
C ALA A 38 -20.40 15.97 -5.97
N PHE A 39 -19.08 15.95 -5.77
CA PHE A 39 -18.11 15.94 -6.87
C PHE A 39 -16.90 15.09 -6.52
N ASP A 40 -16.32 14.51 -7.56
CA ASP A 40 -15.08 13.75 -7.48
C ASP A 40 -13.96 14.49 -8.22
N GLY A 41 -12.74 14.32 -7.73
CA GLY A 41 -11.55 14.85 -8.37
C GLY A 41 -10.36 13.92 -8.22
N LYS A 42 -9.27 14.28 -8.89
CA LYS A 42 -8.00 13.58 -8.80
C LYS A 42 -6.85 14.58 -8.76
N PHE A 43 -5.84 14.26 -7.97
CA PHE A 43 -4.60 15.03 -7.99
C PHE A 43 -3.77 14.63 -9.22
N ALA A 44 -3.38 15.62 -10.03
CA ALA A 44 -2.61 15.37 -11.24
C ALA A 44 -1.20 14.86 -10.94
N LYS A 45 -0.63 15.27 -9.80
CA LYS A 45 0.69 14.84 -9.34
C LYS A 45 0.64 14.54 -7.85
N PHE A 46 1.19 13.40 -7.50
CA PHE A 46 1.37 12.97 -6.12
C PHE A 46 2.60 12.07 -6.04
N SER A 47 3.23 12.02 -4.87
CA SER A 47 4.40 11.18 -4.60
C SER A 47 4.17 10.43 -3.29
N PRO A 48 3.76 9.15 -3.36
CA PRO A 48 3.56 8.33 -2.18
C PRO A 48 4.88 7.69 -1.72
N GLN A 49 5.06 7.57 -0.42
CA GLN A 49 6.10 6.77 0.23
C GLN A 49 5.39 5.73 1.11
N ILE A 50 5.49 4.45 0.70
CA ILE A 50 4.72 3.36 1.29
C ILE A 50 5.69 2.35 1.87
N ARG A 51 5.59 2.10 3.17
CA ARG A 51 6.26 1.00 3.88
C ARG A 51 5.22 0.16 4.59
N PHE A 52 5.29 -1.15 4.41
CA PHE A 52 4.41 -2.08 5.10
C PHE A 52 5.19 -3.27 5.66
N ASP A 53 4.98 -3.56 6.93
CA ASP A 53 5.50 -4.71 7.66
C ASP A 53 4.34 -5.38 8.42
N PRO A 54 3.90 -6.59 8.01
CA PRO A 54 2.75 -7.25 8.64
C PRO A 54 3.08 -7.78 10.05
N THR A 55 4.37 -7.90 10.40
CA THR A 55 4.83 -8.29 11.74
C THR A 55 5.02 -7.09 12.67
N GLN A 56 5.15 -5.89 12.10
CA GLN A 56 5.36 -4.63 12.82
C GLN A 56 4.51 -3.49 12.24
N LEU A 57 3.18 -3.61 12.36
CA LEU A 57 2.25 -2.61 11.81
C LEU A 57 2.53 -1.18 12.29
N GLY A 58 3.02 -0.98 13.50
CA GLY A 58 3.35 0.34 14.05
C GLY A 58 4.51 1.07 13.34
N SER A 59 5.37 0.34 12.62
CA SER A 59 6.43 0.92 11.78
C SER A 59 6.02 1.05 10.30
N SER A 60 4.83 0.55 9.94
CA SER A 60 4.24 0.75 8.61
C SER A 60 3.78 2.19 8.45
N ARG A 61 3.95 2.75 7.25
CA ARG A 61 3.67 4.15 6.97
C ARG A 61 3.20 4.35 5.53
N PHE A 62 2.28 5.30 5.36
CA PHE A 62 1.79 5.74 4.06
C PHE A 62 1.80 7.27 4.05
N ASP A 63 2.88 7.86 3.56
CA ASP A 63 2.98 9.32 3.39
C ASP A 63 2.69 9.69 1.96
N VAL A 64 1.96 10.77 1.75
CA VAL A 64 1.69 11.30 0.41
C VAL A 64 1.99 12.78 0.37
N ARG A 65 2.79 13.19 -0.60
CA ARG A 65 2.95 14.59 -0.97
C ARG A 65 2.17 14.88 -2.25
N ILE A 66 1.42 15.98 -2.25
CA ILE A 66 0.67 16.52 -3.39
C ILE A 66 1.35 17.82 -3.83
N THR A 67 1.49 18.06 -5.14
CA THR A 67 2.20 19.23 -5.71
C THR A 67 1.54 19.73 -6.98
#